data_AF-A0A7X6JCF0-F1
#
_entry.id   AF-A0A7X6JCF0-F1
#
_cell.length_a   1.000
_cell.length_b   1.000
_cell.length_c   1.000
_cell.angle_alpha   90.00
_cell.angle_beta   90.00
_cell.angle_gamma   90.00
#
_symmetry.space_group_name_H-M   'P 1'
#
loop_
_entity.id
_entity.type
_entity.pdbx_description
1 polymer ?
#
loop_
_entity_poly.entity_id
_entity_poly.type
_entity_poly.pdbx_seq_one_letter_code
_entity_poly.pdbx_strand_id
1 'polypeptide(L)'
;MKADGDLTISLTVENRDGAKFGSPQELLNRFLGDLTFDPLSFSRMRAQDQVKALRSLVKDYDFDAADKKSKELFTERTDVNRSIRDLKARIESIVIPECGVSEKVSVEDLVQDLQKAMDHNAAVTAAESKAQAINGDIERTRNSIANKKQAINDLQHALNQEELRIEELNDELDGIEIADRIDTNPIREKISEADEINGALTQIKAREELVDQMKALQQKSDELTKGIDAINQASANAVVAANLPIAGLQLTDEAVILNGQPFEQASDAEQLRASIAVAAAMNPTLRVIRVRDGSLLDADSMALLTEFAQENDTQVWIETVSSGRETAVVIEDGHVASGLEAAE
;
A
#
# COMPACT_ATOMS: atom_id res chain seq x y z
N MET A 1 -69.82 27.96 3.32
CA MET A 1 -69.65 27.72 4.77
C MET A 1 -70.11 26.31 5.09
N LYS A 2 -69.19 25.42 5.48
CA LYS A 2 -69.53 24.20 6.23
C LYS A 2 -69.41 24.53 7.72
N ALA A 3 -70.24 23.90 8.53
CA ALA A 3 -70.42 24.18 9.96
C ALA A 3 -69.29 23.56 10.80
N ASP A 4 -68.13 24.17 10.72
CA ASP A 4 -67.03 24.21 11.69
C ASP A 4 -66.00 25.12 11.00
N GLY A 5 -65.32 26.00 11.74
CA GLY A 5 -64.47 27.08 11.20
C GLY A 5 -63.23 26.63 10.41
N ASP A 6 -63.26 25.46 9.78
CA ASP A 6 -62.18 24.88 9.00
C ASP A 6 -62.17 25.52 7.60
N LEU A 7 -61.31 26.52 7.44
CA LEU A 7 -61.01 27.18 6.18
C LEU A 7 -60.27 26.19 5.27
N THR A 8 -60.95 25.68 4.24
CA THR A 8 -60.28 24.93 3.18
C THR A 8 -59.59 25.92 2.24
N ILE A 9 -58.27 26.09 2.38
CA ILE A 9 -57.45 26.91 1.49
C ILE A 9 -57.24 26.13 0.18
N SER A 10 -57.75 26.63 -0.93
CA SER A 10 -57.51 26.07 -2.27
C SER A 10 -56.61 26.99 -3.09
N LEU A 11 -55.40 26.53 -3.42
CA LEU A 11 -54.47 27.24 -4.28
C LEU A 11 -54.70 26.81 -5.74
N THR A 12 -54.82 27.77 -6.67
CA THR A 12 -54.84 27.50 -8.11
C THR A 12 -53.72 28.31 -8.76
N VAL A 13 -52.90 27.66 -9.58
CA VAL A 13 -51.83 28.31 -10.36
C VAL A 13 -52.17 28.15 -11.83
N GLU A 14 -52.15 29.27 -12.55
CA GLU A 14 -52.45 29.37 -13.98
C GLU A 14 -51.31 30.09 -14.71
N ASN A 15 -50.98 29.66 -15.93
CA ASN A 15 -50.06 30.40 -16.79
C ASN A 15 -50.81 31.46 -17.64
N ARG A 16 -50.07 32.27 -18.41
CA ARG A 16 -50.63 33.32 -19.29
C ARG A 16 -51.65 32.79 -20.31
N ASP A 17 -51.57 31.52 -20.68
CA ASP A 17 -52.46 30.87 -21.64
C ASP A 17 -53.67 30.18 -20.98
N GLY A 18 -53.83 30.32 -19.66
CA GLY A 18 -54.96 29.77 -18.89
C GLY A 18 -54.83 28.29 -18.50
N ALA A 19 -53.65 27.68 -18.68
CA ALA A 19 -53.41 26.31 -18.28
C ALA A 19 -53.27 26.20 -16.75
N LYS A 20 -54.14 25.41 -16.12
CA LYS A 20 -54.13 25.11 -14.69
C LYS A 20 -53.22 23.92 -14.39
N PHE A 21 -52.43 24.01 -13.33
CA PHE A 21 -51.55 22.93 -12.89
C PHE A 21 -52.20 22.08 -11.77
N GLY A 22 -52.10 20.75 -11.88
CA GLY A 22 -52.76 19.80 -10.96
C GLY A 22 -52.16 19.75 -9.55
N SER A 23 -50.89 20.14 -9.39
CA SER A 23 -50.22 20.28 -8.09
C SER A 23 -49.62 21.68 -7.93
N PRO A 24 -50.46 22.71 -7.69
CA PRO A 24 -50.02 24.11 -7.59
C PRO A 24 -48.90 24.31 -6.55
N GLN A 25 -49.04 23.67 -5.38
CA GLN A 25 -48.07 23.80 -4.29
C GLN A 25 -46.72 23.15 -4.63
N GLU A 26 -46.70 21.96 -5.24
CA GLU A 26 -45.45 21.30 -5.63
C GLU A 26 -44.71 22.08 -6.71
N LEU A 27 -45.46 22.70 -7.63
CA LEU A 27 -44.91 23.57 -8.66
C LEU A 27 -44.30 24.83 -8.04
N LEU A 28 -45.00 25.49 -7.11
CA LEU A 28 -44.43 26.63 -6.37
C LEU A 28 -43.25 26.22 -5.49
N ASN A 29 -43.28 25.04 -4.86
CA ASN A 29 -42.15 24.53 -4.08
C ASN A 29 -40.93 24.26 -4.97
N ARG A 30 -41.12 23.77 -6.20
CA ARG A 30 -40.04 23.62 -7.18
C ARG A 30 -39.50 24.97 -7.63
N PHE A 31 -40.37 25.95 -7.85
CA PHE A 31 -39.94 27.32 -8.16
C PHE A 31 -39.21 27.98 -6.98
N LEU A 32 -39.68 27.79 -5.75
CA LEU A 32 -39.03 28.30 -4.55
C LEU A 32 -37.78 27.49 -4.15
N GLY A 33 -37.61 26.25 -4.62
CA GLY A 33 -36.46 25.40 -4.31
C GLY A 33 -35.35 25.49 -5.36
N ASP A 34 -35.69 25.30 -6.63
CA ASP A 34 -34.72 25.30 -7.74
C ASP A 34 -34.42 26.72 -8.25
N LEU A 35 -35.29 27.70 -7.98
CA LEU A 35 -35.18 29.07 -8.52
C LEU A 35 -34.96 30.15 -7.44
N THR A 36 -35.05 29.83 -6.15
CA THR A 36 -34.66 30.76 -5.07
C THR A 36 -33.69 30.07 -4.14
N PHE A 37 -32.70 30.79 -3.62
CA PHE A 37 -31.73 30.22 -2.69
C PHE A 37 -31.74 30.98 -1.37
N ASP A 38 -31.63 30.23 -0.29
CA ASP A 38 -31.53 30.73 1.08
C ASP A 38 -30.05 30.74 1.50
N PRO A 39 -29.41 31.91 1.64
CA PRO A 39 -28.00 31.99 2.02
C PRO A 39 -27.71 31.31 3.35
N LEU A 40 -28.66 31.27 4.27
CA LEU A 40 -28.47 30.59 5.56
C LEU A 40 -28.64 29.07 5.45
N SER A 41 -29.12 28.56 4.32
CA SER A 41 -29.27 27.11 4.14
C SER A 41 -27.93 26.41 3.99
N PHE A 42 -26.96 27.01 3.30
CA PHE A 42 -25.62 26.44 3.13
C PHE A 42 -24.90 26.31 4.47
N SER A 43 -24.96 27.34 5.33
CA SER A 43 -24.34 27.27 6.66
C SER A 43 -24.99 26.26 7.60
N ARG A 44 -26.27 25.94 7.38
CA ARG A 44 -27.02 24.91 8.14
C ARG A 44 -26.82 23.48 7.60
N MET A 45 -26.19 23.29 6.44
CA MET A 45 -25.88 21.97 5.90
C MET A 45 -24.78 21.29 6.72
N ARG A 46 -24.75 19.95 6.70
CA ARG A 46 -23.61 19.20 7.23
C ARG A 46 -22.39 19.45 6.35
N ALA A 47 -21.20 19.45 6.93
CA ALA A 47 -19.93 19.67 6.20
C ALA A 47 -19.80 18.83 4.92
N GLN A 48 -20.18 17.56 4.95
CA GLN A 48 -20.18 16.66 3.79
C GLN A 48 -21.13 17.10 2.66
N ASP A 49 -22.29 17.66 3.01
CA ASP A 49 -23.28 18.12 2.03
C ASP A 49 -22.87 19.48 1.44
N GLN A 50 -22.20 20.34 2.23
CA GLN A 50 -21.56 21.58 1.75
C GLN A 50 -20.46 21.28 0.73
N VAL A 51 -19.61 20.28 1.00
CA VAL A 51 -18.55 19.82 0.07
C VAL A 51 -19.17 19.36 -1.25
N LYS A 52 -20.24 18.56 -1.22
CA LYS A 52 -20.96 18.12 -2.42
C LYS A 52 -21.58 19.29 -3.20
N ALA A 53 -22.21 20.23 -2.51
CA ALA A 53 -22.80 21.41 -3.14
C ALA A 53 -21.74 22.24 -3.87
N LEU A 54 -20.58 22.46 -3.25
CA LEU A 54 -19.47 23.18 -3.88
C LEU A 54 -18.84 22.41 -5.05
N ARG A 55 -18.67 21.08 -4.93
CA ARG A 55 -18.17 20.24 -6.04
C ARG A 55 -19.08 20.30 -7.26
N SER A 56 -20.41 20.39 -7.06
CA SER A 56 -21.38 20.49 -8.16
C SER A 56 -21.25 21.76 -9.01
N LEU A 57 -20.61 22.80 -8.48
CA LEU A 57 -20.37 24.06 -9.19
C LEU A 57 -19.19 23.97 -10.19
N VAL A 58 -18.28 23.01 -9.99
CA VAL A 58 -17.11 22.80 -10.84
C VAL A 58 -17.48 21.77 -11.92
N LYS A 59 -18.06 22.25 -13.02
CA LYS A 59 -18.60 21.38 -14.09
C LYS A 59 -17.53 20.65 -14.92
N ASP A 60 -16.30 21.15 -14.90
CA ASP A 60 -15.20 20.64 -15.72
C ASP A 60 -14.32 19.58 -15.01
N TYR A 61 -14.72 19.12 -13.82
CA TYR A 61 -13.97 18.12 -13.06
C TYR A 61 -14.88 17.10 -12.35
N ASP A 62 -14.59 15.81 -12.54
CA ASP A 62 -15.32 14.70 -11.91
C ASP A 62 -14.65 14.28 -10.60
N PHE A 63 -15.12 14.86 -9.49
CA PHE A 63 -14.60 14.54 -8.15
C PHE A 63 -14.93 13.11 -7.71
N ASP A 64 -16.06 12.55 -8.14
CA ASP A 64 -16.45 11.19 -7.73
C ASP A 64 -15.51 10.15 -8.37
N ALA A 65 -15.14 10.35 -9.64
CA ALA A 65 -14.14 9.52 -10.31
C ALA A 65 -12.74 9.71 -9.70
N ALA A 66 -12.36 10.94 -9.35
CA ALA A 66 -11.09 11.24 -8.70
C ALA A 66 -10.96 10.56 -7.33
N ASP A 67 -12.00 10.66 -6.48
CA ASP A 67 -12.04 10.05 -5.15
C ASP A 67 -11.98 8.52 -5.24
N LYS A 68 -12.73 7.93 -6.19
CA LYS A 68 -12.71 6.49 -6.42
C LYS A 68 -11.30 6.03 -6.80
N LYS A 69 -10.65 6.72 -7.73
CA LYS A 69 -9.29 6.40 -8.18
C LYS A 69 -8.27 6.60 -7.07
N SER A 70 -8.38 7.66 -6.28
CA SER A 70 -7.52 7.91 -5.11
C SER A 70 -7.65 6.78 -4.07
N LYS A 71 -8.88 6.34 -3.80
CA LYS A 71 -9.16 5.22 -2.89
C LYS A 71 -8.60 3.88 -3.40
N GLU A 72 -8.69 3.61 -4.70
CA GLU A 72 -8.09 2.44 -5.33
C GLU A 72 -6.56 2.44 -5.15
N LEU A 73 -5.90 3.55 -5.49
CA LEU A 73 -4.45 3.71 -5.29
C LEU A 73 -4.03 3.60 -3.82
N PHE A 74 -4.82 4.16 -2.90
CA PHE A 74 -4.58 4.06 -1.46
C PHE A 74 -4.67 2.61 -0.95
N THR A 75 -5.67 1.86 -1.43
CA THR A 75 -5.86 0.44 -1.09
C THR A 75 -4.68 -0.37 -1.62
N GLU A 76 -4.32 -0.19 -2.89
CA GLU A 76 -3.17 -0.85 -3.50
C GLU A 76 -1.86 -0.52 -2.75
N ARG A 77 -1.65 0.74 -2.35
CA ARG A 77 -0.49 1.16 -1.58
C ARG A 77 -0.44 0.48 -0.21
N THR A 78 -1.59 0.29 0.43
CA THR A 78 -1.69 -0.37 1.73
C THR A 78 -1.26 -1.84 1.65
N ASP A 79 -1.66 -2.55 0.59
CA ASP A 79 -1.27 -3.94 0.35
C ASP A 79 0.21 -4.07 -0.02
N VAL A 80 0.73 -3.15 -0.85
CA VAL A 80 2.16 -3.06 -1.18
C VAL A 80 2.99 -2.82 0.07
N ASN A 81 2.59 -1.88 0.93
CA ASN A 81 3.30 -1.59 2.20
C ASN A 81 3.24 -2.73 3.21
N ARG A 82 2.16 -3.53 3.20
CA ARG A 82 2.10 -4.78 3.98
C ARG A 82 3.13 -5.78 3.48
N SER A 83 3.21 -5.96 2.16
CA SER A 83 4.18 -6.86 1.52
C SER A 83 5.63 -6.46 1.77
N ILE A 84 5.96 -5.16 1.75
CA ILE A 84 7.28 -4.63 2.13
C ILE A 84 7.64 -5.03 3.57
N ARG A 85 6.70 -4.90 4.50
CA ARG A 85 6.91 -5.25 5.91
C ARG A 85 7.20 -6.75 6.09
N ASP A 86 6.46 -7.59 5.39
CA ASP A 86 6.65 -9.05 5.44
C ASP A 86 8.01 -9.45 4.85
N LEU A 87 8.43 -8.82 3.75
CA LEU A 87 9.76 -9.02 3.18
C LEU A 87 10.87 -8.54 4.10
N LYS A 88 10.71 -7.38 4.74
CA LYS A 88 11.68 -6.86 5.71
C LYS A 88 11.89 -7.81 6.89
N ALA A 89 10.80 -8.36 7.43
CA ALA A 89 10.86 -9.36 8.50
C ALA A 89 11.60 -10.64 8.06
N ARG A 90 11.40 -11.09 6.80
CA ARG A 90 12.14 -12.22 6.23
C ARG A 90 13.63 -11.92 6.06
N ILE A 91 14.00 -10.73 5.60
CA ILE A 91 15.40 -10.30 5.44
C ILE A 91 16.10 -10.25 6.80
N GLU A 92 15.46 -9.70 7.83
CA GLU A 92 16.02 -9.59 9.19
C GLU A 92 16.19 -10.95 9.88
N SER A 93 15.48 -11.99 9.43
CA SER A 93 15.62 -13.35 9.96
C SER A 93 16.84 -14.12 9.44
N ILE A 94 17.54 -13.60 8.42
CA ILE A 94 18.74 -14.24 7.84
C ILE A 94 19.99 -13.78 8.60
N VAL A 95 20.61 -14.69 9.37
CA VAL A 95 21.86 -14.46 10.11
C VAL A 95 23.05 -14.88 9.23
N ILE A 96 23.92 -13.94 8.86
CA ILE A 96 25.11 -14.19 8.03
C ILE A 96 26.37 -14.18 8.92
N PRO A 97 27.16 -15.27 8.96
CA PRO A 97 28.46 -15.30 9.65
C PRO A 97 29.52 -14.43 8.93
N GLU A 98 30.36 -13.72 9.68
CA GLU A 98 31.49 -12.92 9.16
C GLU A 98 32.65 -13.82 8.71
N CYS A 99 32.69 -14.21 7.43
CA CYS A 99 33.86 -14.89 6.86
C CYS A 99 34.29 -14.22 5.55
N GLY A 100 35.55 -13.79 5.50
CA GLY A 100 36.13 -13.04 4.38
C GLY A 100 36.16 -13.86 3.09
N VAL A 101 35.68 -13.26 2.00
CA VAL A 101 35.38 -13.92 0.72
C VAL A 101 36.58 -13.85 -0.23
N SER A 102 36.94 -14.99 -0.83
CA SER A 102 37.72 -15.08 -2.08
C SER A 102 37.24 -16.30 -2.87
N GLU A 103 37.26 -16.19 -4.19
CA GLU A 103 36.65 -17.00 -5.27
C GLU A 103 36.29 -18.49 -5.02
N LYS A 104 35.19 -18.88 -5.68
CA LYS A 104 34.49 -20.18 -5.65
C LYS A 104 35.43 -21.37 -5.95
N VAL A 105 35.51 -22.34 -5.03
CA VAL A 105 36.21 -23.62 -5.21
C VAL A 105 35.25 -24.68 -5.79
N SER A 106 35.70 -25.44 -6.79
CA SER A 106 34.92 -26.51 -7.44
C SER A 106 34.93 -27.80 -6.61
N VAL A 107 33.74 -28.27 -6.22
CA VAL A 107 33.52 -29.47 -5.39
C VAL A 107 33.75 -30.78 -6.17
N GLU A 108 33.67 -30.71 -7.50
CA GLU A 108 33.74 -31.88 -8.38
C GLU A 108 35.16 -32.50 -8.45
N ASP A 109 36.20 -31.67 -8.31
CA ASP A 109 37.59 -32.11 -8.29
C ASP A 109 37.96 -32.80 -6.96
N LEU A 110 37.39 -32.33 -5.84
CA LEU A 110 37.67 -32.86 -4.50
C LEU A 110 37.04 -34.24 -4.26
N VAL A 111 35.92 -34.55 -4.92
CA VAL A 111 35.28 -35.87 -4.86
C VAL A 111 36.10 -36.92 -5.62
N GLN A 112 36.73 -36.55 -6.74
CA GLN A 112 37.64 -37.46 -7.47
C GLN A 112 38.91 -37.77 -6.68
N ASP A 113 39.47 -36.78 -5.98
CA ASP A 113 40.66 -36.97 -5.17
C ASP A 113 40.38 -37.80 -3.91
N LEU A 114 39.19 -37.67 -3.32
CA LEU A 114 38.74 -38.50 -2.20
C LEU A 114 38.61 -39.97 -2.61
N GLN A 115 38.06 -40.26 -3.79
CA GLN A 115 37.91 -41.63 -4.28
C GLN A 115 39.27 -42.30 -4.53
N LYS A 116 40.22 -41.58 -5.16
CA LYS A 116 41.59 -42.08 -5.38
C LYS A 116 42.31 -42.39 -4.07
N ALA A 117 42.15 -41.54 -3.06
CA ALA A 117 42.76 -41.75 -1.76
C ALA A 117 42.14 -42.94 -0.98
N MET A 118 40.84 -43.19 -1.15
CA MET A 118 40.17 -44.36 -0.56
C MET A 118 40.65 -45.67 -1.20
N ASP A 119 40.74 -45.71 -2.53
CA ASP A 119 41.20 -46.89 -3.26
C ASP A 119 42.67 -47.23 -2.92
N HIS A 120 43.52 -46.21 -2.80
CA HIS A 120 44.91 -46.38 -2.37
C HIS A 120 45.02 -46.90 -0.93
N ASN A 121 44.25 -46.33 0.00
CA ASN A 121 44.30 -46.75 1.41
C ASN A 121 43.77 -48.17 1.64
N ALA A 122 42.79 -48.60 0.85
CA ALA A 122 42.31 -49.99 0.85
C ALA A 122 43.41 -50.97 0.40
N ALA A 123 44.21 -50.60 -0.61
CA ALA A 123 45.34 -51.41 -1.06
C ALA A 123 46.44 -51.53 0.01
N VAL A 124 46.75 -50.45 0.74
CA VAL A 124 47.75 -50.47 1.82
C VAL A 124 47.30 -51.35 2.99
N THR A 125 46.03 -51.26 3.42
CA THR A 125 45.52 -52.12 4.51
C THR A 125 45.48 -53.60 4.13
N ALA A 126 45.22 -53.92 2.85
CA ALA A 126 45.32 -55.29 2.34
C ALA A 126 46.77 -55.81 2.37
N ALA A 127 47.74 -54.95 2.02
CA ALA A 127 49.16 -55.28 2.09
C ALA A 127 49.65 -55.49 3.54
N GLU A 128 49.23 -54.63 4.48
CA GLU A 128 49.53 -54.76 5.92
C GLU A 128 48.99 -56.07 6.50
N SER A 129 47.73 -56.41 6.18
CA SER A 129 47.09 -57.65 6.64
C SER A 129 47.80 -58.89 6.10
N LYS A 130 48.25 -58.84 4.84
CA LYS A 130 49.04 -59.90 4.20
C LYS A 130 50.42 -60.03 4.86
N ALA A 131 51.10 -58.93 5.13
CA ALA A 131 52.40 -58.94 5.81
C ALA A 131 52.30 -59.52 7.23
N GLN A 132 51.25 -59.18 7.97
CA GLN A 132 51.02 -59.71 9.32
C GLN A 132 50.69 -61.21 9.31
N ALA A 133 49.91 -61.68 8.34
CA ALA A 133 49.62 -63.11 8.15
C ALA A 133 50.91 -63.89 7.84
N ILE A 134 51.73 -63.39 6.92
CA ILE A 134 53.03 -63.98 6.56
C ILE A 134 53.95 -64.02 7.79
N ASN A 135 53.99 -62.97 8.61
CA ASN A 135 54.84 -62.95 9.80
C ASN A 135 54.37 -63.96 10.86
N GLY A 136 53.05 -64.13 11.02
CA GLY A 136 52.48 -65.20 11.83
C GLY A 136 52.81 -66.60 11.29
N ASP A 137 52.90 -66.75 9.98
CA ASP A 137 53.31 -67.99 9.32
C ASP A 137 54.81 -68.24 9.46
N ILE A 138 55.65 -67.21 9.46
CA ILE A 138 57.08 -67.30 9.77
C ILE A 138 57.29 -67.84 11.19
N GLU A 139 56.57 -67.34 12.18
CA GLU A 139 56.67 -67.82 13.56
C GLU A 139 56.17 -69.26 13.73
N ARG A 140 55.04 -69.60 13.08
CA ARG A 140 54.55 -70.99 13.02
C ARG A 140 55.55 -71.90 12.32
N THR A 141 56.20 -71.42 11.28
CA THR A 141 57.23 -72.14 10.53
C THR A 141 58.52 -72.26 11.33
N ARG A 142 58.92 -71.28 12.15
CA ARG A 142 60.05 -71.38 13.09
C ARG A 142 59.84 -72.46 14.14
N ASN A 143 58.63 -72.54 14.70
CA ASN A 143 58.26 -73.63 15.61
C ASN A 143 58.20 -74.98 14.89
N SER A 144 57.74 -75.00 13.64
CA SER A 144 57.79 -76.17 12.77
C SER A 144 59.22 -76.58 12.43
N ILE A 145 60.14 -75.64 12.23
CA ILE A 145 61.58 -75.86 11.97
C ILE A 145 62.23 -76.55 13.17
N ALA A 146 61.89 -76.19 14.40
CA ALA A 146 62.38 -76.90 15.58
C ALA A 146 61.96 -78.38 15.57
N ASN A 147 60.71 -78.66 15.16
CA ASN A 147 60.18 -80.02 15.03
C ASN A 147 60.75 -80.76 13.81
N LYS A 148 60.98 -80.05 12.70
CA LYS A 148 61.52 -80.59 11.45
C LYS A 148 63.04 -80.76 11.49
N LYS A 149 63.79 -80.09 12.35
CA LYS A 149 65.21 -80.41 12.62
C LYS A 149 65.43 -81.86 13.07
N GLN A 150 64.43 -82.44 13.73
CA GLN A 150 64.38 -83.87 14.03
C GLN A 150 64.19 -84.74 12.76
N ALA A 151 63.48 -84.22 11.75
CA ALA A 151 63.19 -84.86 10.47
C ALA A 151 64.19 -84.50 9.34
N ILE A 152 65.06 -83.51 9.54
CA ILE A 152 66.04 -83.00 8.54
C ILE A 152 67.13 -84.03 8.23
N ASN A 153 67.41 -84.97 9.14
CA ASN A 153 68.23 -86.14 8.80
C ASN A 153 67.59 -86.98 7.68
N ASP A 154 66.26 -86.96 7.55
CA ASP A 154 65.53 -87.72 6.53
C ASP A 154 65.25 -86.87 5.26
N LEU A 155 65.24 -85.54 5.36
CA LEU A 155 64.83 -84.59 4.30
C LEU A 155 65.99 -83.89 3.57
N GLN A 156 67.25 -84.13 3.91
CA GLN A 156 68.43 -83.57 3.22
C GLN A 156 68.45 -83.81 1.70
N HIS A 157 67.70 -84.79 1.20
CA HIS A 157 67.53 -85.04 -0.23
C HIS A 157 66.49 -84.15 -0.92
N ALA A 158 65.50 -83.60 -0.19
CA ALA A 158 64.48 -82.71 -0.75
C ALA A 158 64.93 -81.23 -0.77
N LEU A 159 65.94 -80.88 0.04
CA LEU A 159 66.47 -79.53 0.25
C LEU A 159 66.95 -78.86 -1.06
N ASN A 160 67.62 -79.60 -1.95
CA ASN A 160 68.18 -79.05 -3.19
C ASN A 160 67.11 -78.61 -4.21
N GLN A 161 65.86 -79.10 -4.11
CA GLN A 161 64.79 -78.70 -5.03
C GLN A 161 64.10 -77.41 -4.59
N GLU A 162 64.06 -77.13 -3.30
CA GLU A 162 63.43 -75.94 -2.73
C GLU A 162 64.38 -74.72 -2.75
N GLU A 163 65.69 -74.94 -2.75
CA GLU A 163 66.70 -73.86 -2.91
C GLU A 163 66.55 -73.12 -4.25
N LEU A 164 66.21 -73.83 -5.34
CA LEU A 164 65.91 -73.22 -6.63
C LEU A 164 64.62 -72.37 -6.60
N ARG A 165 63.65 -72.76 -5.77
CA ARG A 165 62.36 -72.07 -5.66
C ARG A 165 62.43 -70.79 -4.81
N ILE A 166 63.37 -70.73 -3.87
CA ILE A 166 63.66 -69.53 -3.07
C ILE A 166 64.29 -68.44 -3.94
N GLU A 167 65.13 -68.80 -4.91
CA GLU A 167 65.75 -67.86 -5.84
C GLU A 167 64.68 -67.19 -6.74
N GLU A 168 63.71 -67.95 -7.25
CA GLU A 168 62.58 -67.44 -8.04
C GLU A 168 61.64 -66.48 -7.25
N LEU A 169 61.50 -66.68 -5.93
CA LEU A 169 60.61 -65.85 -5.09
C LEU A 169 61.28 -64.56 -4.59
N ASN A 170 62.61 -64.50 -4.52
CA ASN A 170 63.34 -63.27 -4.20
C ASN A 170 63.33 -62.29 -5.39
N ASP A 171 63.36 -62.79 -6.63
CA ASP A 171 63.22 -61.95 -7.84
C ASP A 171 61.82 -61.30 -7.95
N GLU A 172 60.76 -61.93 -7.41
CA GLU A 172 59.42 -61.33 -7.32
C GLU A 172 59.29 -60.26 -6.22
N LEU A 173 60.18 -60.28 -5.21
CA LEU A 173 60.15 -59.36 -4.06
C LEU A 173 60.80 -58.00 -4.39
N ASP A 174 61.87 -58.01 -5.19
CA ASP A 174 62.61 -56.80 -5.58
C ASP A 174 61.83 -55.88 -6.56
N GLY A 175 60.69 -56.34 -7.08
CA GLY A 175 59.82 -55.57 -7.98
C GLY A 175 58.73 -54.73 -7.30
N ILE A 176 58.65 -54.70 -5.97
CA ILE A 176 57.55 -54.03 -5.24
C ILE A 176 58.05 -52.76 -4.54
N GLU A 177 57.78 -51.59 -5.13
CA GLU A 177 57.94 -50.30 -4.47
C GLU A 177 56.77 -50.01 -3.51
N ILE A 178 57.11 -49.71 -2.25
CA ILE A 178 56.15 -49.26 -1.23
C ILE A 178 56.21 -47.73 -1.19
N ALA A 179 55.18 -47.08 -1.70
CA ALA A 179 55.02 -45.63 -1.64
C ALA A 179 54.32 -45.18 -0.34
N ASP A 180 54.63 -43.97 0.12
CA ASP A 180 54.05 -43.36 1.32
C ASP A 180 52.55 -43.05 1.18
N ARG A 181 51.81 -43.22 2.28
CA ARG A 181 50.36 -42.92 2.36
C ARG A 181 50.09 -41.42 2.23
N ILE A 182 49.05 -41.09 1.45
CA ILE A 182 48.50 -39.73 1.33
C ILE A 182 47.58 -39.45 2.52
N ASP A 183 47.85 -38.38 3.27
CA ASP A 183 47.00 -37.90 4.37
C ASP A 183 45.70 -37.27 3.84
N THR A 184 44.56 -37.85 4.22
CA THR A 184 43.21 -37.43 3.79
C THR A 184 42.55 -36.40 4.70
N ASN A 185 43.13 -36.11 5.88
CA ASN A 185 42.53 -35.13 6.82
C ASN A 185 42.47 -33.71 6.24
N PRO A 186 43.49 -33.19 5.52
CA PRO A 186 43.43 -31.86 4.89
C PRO A 186 42.34 -31.75 3.81
N ILE A 187 41.92 -32.88 3.22
CA ILE A 187 40.86 -32.92 2.20
C ILE A 187 39.49 -32.91 2.87
N ARG A 188 39.31 -33.61 4.01
CA ARG A 188 38.06 -33.58 4.78
C ARG A 188 37.78 -32.22 5.41
N GLU A 189 38.80 -31.53 5.91
CA GLU A 189 38.66 -30.17 6.45
C GLU A 189 38.21 -29.19 5.37
N LYS A 190 38.79 -29.28 4.16
CA LYS A 190 38.37 -28.48 2.99
C LYS A 190 36.94 -28.75 2.53
N ILE A 191 36.43 -29.98 2.70
CA ILE A 191 35.04 -30.32 2.38
C ILE A 191 34.08 -29.69 3.40
N SER A 192 34.41 -29.73 4.70
CA SER A 192 33.58 -29.11 5.74
C SER A 192 33.53 -27.58 5.60
N GLU A 193 34.66 -26.94 5.30
CA GLU A 193 34.71 -25.50 5.01
C GLU A 193 33.91 -25.14 3.74
N ALA A 194 33.95 -25.98 2.70
CA ALA A 194 33.18 -25.75 1.48
C ALA A 194 31.66 -25.82 1.72
N ASP A 195 31.17 -26.71 2.57
CA ASP A 195 29.74 -26.82 2.90
C ASP A 195 29.23 -25.60 3.68
N GLU A 196 30.01 -25.07 4.64
CA GLU A 196 29.66 -23.85 5.38
C GLU A 196 29.65 -22.61 4.47
N ILE A 197 30.62 -22.50 3.57
CA ILE A 197 30.70 -21.42 2.58
C ILE A 197 29.53 -21.50 1.60
N ASN A 198 29.18 -22.69 1.12
CA ASN A 198 28.07 -22.89 0.19
C ASN A 198 26.71 -22.60 0.84
N GLY A 199 26.55 -22.93 2.13
CA GLY A 199 25.38 -22.55 2.93
C GLY A 199 25.23 -21.02 3.04
N ALA A 200 26.32 -20.31 3.37
CA ALA A 200 26.33 -18.86 3.46
C ALA A 200 26.04 -18.18 2.10
N LEU A 201 26.61 -18.67 1.01
CA LEU A 201 26.37 -18.12 -0.34
C LEU A 201 24.91 -18.28 -0.77
N THR A 202 24.28 -19.42 -0.44
CA THR A 202 22.87 -19.67 -0.73
C THR A 202 21.96 -18.69 0.04
N GLN A 203 22.28 -18.41 1.30
CA GLN A 203 21.54 -17.43 2.10
C GLN A 203 21.77 -15.98 1.65
N ILE A 204 23.00 -15.63 1.22
CA ILE A 204 23.30 -14.32 0.65
C ILE A 204 22.49 -14.08 -0.62
N LYS A 205 22.46 -15.05 -1.55
CA LYS A 205 21.66 -14.95 -2.78
C LYS A 205 20.16 -14.85 -2.51
N ALA A 206 19.65 -15.65 -1.57
CA ALA A 206 18.24 -15.56 -1.15
C ALA A 206 17.92 -14.18 -0.53
N ARG A 207 18.85 -13.62 0.25
CA ARG A 207 18.71 -12.27 0.82
C ARG A 207 18.75 -11.19 -0.26
N GLU A 208 19.65 -11.29 -1.25
CA GLU A 208 19.74 -10.36 -2.38
C GLU A 208 18.44 -10.35 -3.20
N GLU A 209 17.88 -11.51 -3.53
CA GLU A 209 16.59 -11.60 -4.23
C GLU A 209 15.44 -10.95 -3.43
N LEU A 210 15.40 -11.17 -2.10
CA LEU A 210 14.40 -10.55 -1.24
C LEU A 210 14.58 -9.02 -1.13
N VAL A 211 15.82 -8.54 -1.11
CA VAL A 211 16.15 -7.10 -1.11
C VAL A 211 15.73 -6.44 -2.42
N ASP A 212 15.96 -7.09 -3.55
CA ASP A 212 15.57 -6.55 -4.87
C ASP A 212 14.04 -6.55 -5.04
N GLN A 213 13.35 -7.58 -4.57
CA GLN A 213 11.87 -7.58 -4.49
C GLN A 213 11.35 -6.46 -3.59
N MET A 214 11.99 -6.22 -2.45
CA MET A 214 11.63 -5.13 -1.54
C MET A 214 11.82 -3.76 -2.19
N LYS A 215 12.94 -3.54 -2.91
CA LYS A 215 13.20 -2.29 -3.65
C LYS A 215 12.14 -2.05 -4.72
N ALA A 216 11.77 -3.07 -5.49
CA ALA A 216 10.74 -2.96 -6.52
C ALA A 216 9.37 -2.57 -5.92
N LEU A 217 9.00 -3.18 -4.79
CA LEU A 217 7.77 -2.81 -4.08
C LEU A 217 7.84 -1.41 -3.46
N GLN A 218 9.01 -0.99 -2.97
CA GLN A 218 9.22 0.37 -2.47
C GLN A 218 9.01 1.41 -3.58
N GLN A 219 9.60 1.18 -4.76
CA GLN A 219 9.40 2.04 -5.92
C GLN A 219 7.92 2.10 -6.31
N LYS A 220 7.22 0.95 -6.33
CA LYS A 220 5.78 0.91 -6.59
C LYS A 220 4.97 1.72 -5.56
N SER A 221 5.32 1.64 -4.27
CA SER A 221 4.66 2.43 -3.22
C SER A 221 4.86 3.94 -3.40
N ASP A 222 6.06 4.34 -3.80
CA ASP A 222 6.39 5.74 -4.08
C ASP A 222 5.62 6.25 -5.31
N GLU A 223 5.48 5.43 -6.36
CA GLU A 223 4.68 5.73 -7.55
C GLU A 223 3.19 5.88 -7.22
N LEU A 224 2.62 4.98 -6.42
CA LEU A 224 1.23 5.08 -5.96
C LEU A 224 0.99 6.33 -5.13
N THR A 225 1.96 6.70 -4.27
CA THR A 225 1.89 7.94 -3.47
C THR A 225 1.90 9.18 -4.38
N LYS A 226 2.80 9.24 -5.36
CA LYS A 226 2.80 10.32 -6.38
C LYS A 226 1.49 10.38 -7.16
N GLY A 227 0.88 9.23 -7.46
CA GLY A 227 -0.42 9.16 -8.13
C GLY A 227 -1.54 9.77 -7.30
N ILE A 228 -1.57 9.51 -5.99
CA ILE A 228 -2.53 10.11 -5.05
C ILE A 228 -2.31 11.63 -4.97
N ASP A 229 -1.07 12.06 -4.79
CA ASP A 229 -0.73 13.49 -4.68
C ASP A 229 -1.11 14.26 -5.96
N ALA A 230 -0.91 13.65 -7.13
CA ALA A 230 -1.28 14.25 -8.40
C ALA A 230 -2.80 14.41 -8.55
N ILE A 231 -3.60 13.43 -8.07
CA ILE A 231 -5.07 13.53 -8.06
C ILE A 231 -5.51 14.65 -7.11
N ASN A 232 -4.93 14.72 -5.91
CA ASN A 232 -5.25 15.76 -4.93
C ASN A 232 -4.92 17.16 -5.47
N GLN A 233 -3.78 17.30 -6.15
CA GLN A 233 -3.38 18.55 -6.76
C GLN A 233 -4.28 18.92 -7.95
N ALA A 234 -4.69 17.95 -8.77
CA ALA A 234 -5.65 18.17 -9.85
C ALA A 234 -7.02 18.61 -9.33
N SER A 235 -7.52 17.98 -8.27
CA SER A 235 -8.77 18.36 -7.59
C SER A 235 -8.69 19.79 -7.03
N ALA A 236 -7.59 20.14 -6.35
CA ALA A 236 -7.39 21.50 -5.83
C ALA A 236 -7.31 22.54 -6.95
N ASN A 237 -6.58 22.24 -8.02
CA ASN A 237 -6.46 23.13 -9.19
C ASN A 237 -7.81 23.31 -9.89
N ALA A 238 -8.64 22.28 -9.97
CA ALA A 238 -9.98 22.37 -10.54
C ALA A 238 -10.90 23.31 -9.74
N VAL A 239 -10.82 23.26 -8.40
CA VAL A 239 -11.55 24.19 -7.52
C VAL A 239 -11.08 25.64 -7.72
N VAL A 240 -9.76 25.86 -7.83
CA VAL A 240 -9.20 27.19 -8.09
C VAL A 240 -9.59 27.70 -9.48
N ALA A 241 -9.49 26.86 -10.52
CA ALA A 241 -9.82 27.20 -11.89
C ALA A 241 -11.30 27.51 -12.11
N ALA A 242 -12.18 26.95 -11.27
CA ALA A 242 -13.62 27.22 -11.28
C ALA A 242 -13.97 28.67 -10.88
N ASN A 243 -13.00 29.49 -10.44
CA ASN A 243 -13.19 30.89 -10.04
C ASN A 243 -14.42 31.06 -9.12
N LEU A 244 -14.51 30.21 -8.09
CA LEU A 244 -15.56 30.33 -7.09
C LEU A 244 -15.54 31.76 -6.51
N PRO A 245 -16.68 32.47 -6.41
CA PRO A 245 -16.73 33.90 -6.12
C PRO A 245 -16.40 34.28 -4.66
N ILE A 246 -15.61 33.46 -3.97
CA ILE A 246 -15.25 33.64 -2.55
C ILE A 246 -13.74 33.52 -2.40
N ALA A 247 -13.09 34.66 -2.15
CA ALA A 247 -11.68 34.67 -1.81
C ALA A 247 -11.44 33.90 -0.51
N GLY A 248 -10.47 32.98 -0.52
CA GLY A 248 -10.07 32.22 0.68
C GLY A 248 -10.84 30.92 0.93
N LEU A 249 -11.74 30.52 0.02
CA LEU A 249 -12.42 29.22 0.10
C LEU A 249 -11.52 28.09 -0.42
N GLN A 250 -11.35 27.05 0.38
CA GLN A 250 -10.62 25.83 0.04
C GLN A 250 -11.50 24.61 0.32
N LEU A 251 -11.42 23.61 -0.55
CA LEU A 251 -12.17 22.38 -0.42
C LEU A 251 -11.23 21.25 0.03
N THR A 252 -11.63 20.50 1.05
CA THR A 252 -10.98 19.24 1.43
C THR A 252 -11.98 18.09 1.27
N ASP A 253 -11.52 16.86 1.42
CA ASP A 253 -12.38 15.67 1.34
C ASP A 253 -13.42 15.60 2.47
N GLU A 254 -13.12 16.25 3.61
CA GLU A 254 -13.92 16.13 4.84
C GLU A 254 -14.70 17.40 5.18
N ALA A 255 -14.15 18.58 4.84
CA ALA A 255 -14.73 19.86 5.21
C ALA A 255 -14.39 21.01 4.24
N VAL A 256 -15.19 22.07 4.31
CA VAL A 256 -14.92 23.35 3.66
C VAL A 256 -14.04 24.19 4.59
N ILE A 257 -12.94 24.72 4.07
CA ILE A 257 -12.02 25.61 4.79
C ILE A 257 -12.20 27.02 4.24
N LEU A 258 -12.39 28.00 5.12
CA LEU A 258 -12.51 29.43 4.79
C LEU A 258 -11.41 30.19 5.52
N ASN A 259 -10.54 30.90 4.78
CA ASN A 259 -9.44 31.69 5.35
C ASN A 259 -8.51 30.89 6.30
N GLY A 260 -8.34 29.59 6.04
CA GLY A 260 -7.44 28.71 6.81
C GLY A 260 -8.08 28.05 8.05
N GLN A 261 -9.36 28.26 8.30
CA GLN A 261 -10.13 27.61 9.37
C GLN A 261 -11.35 26.87 8.82
N PRO A 262 -11.85 25.81 9.47
CA PRO A 262 -13.11 25.16 9.09
C PRO A 262 -14.24 26.18 8.96
N PHE A 263 -15.09 26.03 7.94
CA PHE A 263 -16.20 26.94 7.67
C PHE A 263 -17.10 27.17 8.90
N GLU A 264 -17.41 26.11 9.65
CA GLU A 264 -18.20 26.18 10.89
C GLU A 264 -17.55 27.03 12.00
N GLN A 265 -16.23 27.24 11.93
CA GLN A 265 -15.45 28.04 12.89
C GLN A 265 -15.20 29.47 12.41
N ALA A 266 -15.61 29.81 11.18
CA ALA A 266 -15.54 31.18 10.68
C ALA A 266 -16.56 32.07 11.39
N SER A 267 -16.34 33.39 11.38
CA SER A 267 -17.31 34.33 11.96
C SER A 267 -18.65 34.30 11.23
N ASP A 268 -19.75 34.63 11.92
CA ASP A 268 -21.10 34.64 11.33
C ASP A 268 -21.17 35.50 10.05
N ALA A 269 -20.47 36.63 10.04
CA ALA A 269 -20.37 37.51 8.87
C ALA A 269 -19.59 36.87 7.70
N GLU A 270 -18.50 36.14 7.98
CA GLU A 270 -17.74 35.43 6.95
C GLU A 270 -18.52 34.24 6.39
N GLN A 271 -19.19 33.47 7.26
CA GLN A 271 -20.05 32.36 6.85
C GLN A 271 -21.20 32.87 5.97
N LEU A 272 -21.82 33.99 6.34
CA LEU A 272 -22.90 34.59 5.57
C LEU A 272 -22.41 35.06 4.19
N ARG A 273 -21.30 35.80 4.11
CA ARG A 273 -20.73 36.23 2.81
C ARG A 273 -20.40 35.05 1.92
N ALA A 274 -19.73 34.04 2.46
CA ALA A 274 -19.41 32.83 1.72
C ALA A 274 -20.69 32.15 1.23
N SER A 275 -21.71 31.99 2.10
CA SER A 275 -22.95 31.32 1.71
C SER A 275 -23.76 32.09 0.66
N ILE A 276 -23.77 33.43 0.71
CA ILE A 276 -24.39 34.30 -0.31
C ILE A 276 -23.68 34.15 -1.65
N ALA A 277 -22.35 34.12 -1.65
CA ALA A 277 -21.58 34.00 -2.89
C ALA A 277 -21.68 32.59 -3.51
N VAL A 278 -21.75 31.53 -2.69
CA VAL A 278 -22.08 30.16 -3.16
C VAL A 278 -23.47 30.15 -3.80
N ALA A 279 -24.46 30.78 -3.14
CA ALA A 279 -25.83 30.89 -3.65
C ALA A 279 -25.88 31.49 -5.05
N ALA A 280 -25.14 32.58 -5.28
CA ALA A 280 -25.10 33.24 -6.57
C ALA A 280 -24.36 32.42 -7.64
N ALA A 281 -23.30 31.69 -7.26
CA ALA A 281 -22.57 30.80 -8.16
C ALA A 281 -23.44 29.62 -8.65
N MET A 282 -24.40 29.17 -7.84
CA MET A 282 -25.38 28.15 -8.23
C MET A 282 -26.36 28.64 -9.32
N ASN A 283 -26.34 29.96 -9.62
CA ASN A 283 -27.04 30.62 -10.71
C ASN A 283 -28.53 30.25 -10.79
N PRO A 284 -29.33 30.68 -9.81
CA PRO A 284 -30.76 30.42 -9.80
C PRO A 284 -31.44 31.10 -10.99
N THR A 285 -32.36 30.40 -11.65
CA THR A 285 -33.10 30.90 -12.82
C THR A 285 -34.06 32.06 -12.48
N LEU A 286 -34.39 32.30 -11.20
CA LEU A 286 -34.95 33.56 -10.71
C LEU A 286 -33.90 34.33 -9.91
N ARG A 287 -33.79 35.64 -10.17
CA ARG A 287 -32.89 36.57 -9.47
C ARG A 287 -33.44 36.99 -8.11
N VAL A 288 -33.87 36.03 -7.29
CA VAL A 288 -34.46 36.29 -5.97
C VAL A 288 -33.69 35.52 -4.89
N ILE A 289 -33.14 36.25 -3.93
CA ILE A 289 -32.52 35.73 -2.70
C ILE A 289 -33.61 35.66 -1.64
N ARG A 290 -33.88 34.47 -1.10
CA ARG A 290 -34.90 34.28 -0.06
C ARG A 290 -34.24 33.96 1.27
N VAL A 291 -34.18 34.92 2.19
CA VAL A 291 -33.68 34.70 3.55
C VAL A 291 -34.82 34.30 4.46
N ARG A 292 -34.74 33.10 5.04
CA ARG A 292 -35.60 32.68 6.15
C ARG A 292 -34.97 33.09 7.48
N ASP A 293 -35.79 33.37 8.47
CA ASP A 293 -35.33 33.78 9.82
C ASP A 293 -34.39 35.00 9.80
N GLY A 294 -34.72 36.03 9.01
CA GLY A 294 -33.89 37.25 8.87
C GLY A 294 -33.67 38.02 10.17
N SER A 295 -34.42 37.71 11.23
CA SER A 295 -34.15 38.21 12.60
C SER A 295 -32.79 37.81 13.15
N LEU A 296 -32.14 36.79 12.58
CA LEU A 296 -30.79 36.37 12.95
C LEU A 296 -29.69 37.24 12.32
N LEU A 297 -30.05 38.10 11.37
CA LEU A 297 -29.11 39.01 10.72
C LEU A 297 -29.03 40.33 11.50
N ASP A 298 -27.82 40.73 11.86
CA ASP A 298 -27.55 42.05 12.40
C ASP A 298 -27.53 43.12 11.29
N ALA A 299 -27.40 44.39 11.69
CA ALA A 299 -27.42 45.52 10.76
C ALA A 299 -26.30 45.44 9.71
N ASP A 300 -25.12 44.95 10.10
CA ASP A 300 -23.96 44.81 9.22
C ASP A 300 -24.19 43.69 8.20
N SER A 301 -24.71 42.54 8.64
CA SER A 301 -25.10 41.42 7.78
C SER A 301 -26.17 41.80 6.76
N MET A 302 -27.16 42.60 7.19
CA MET A 302 -28.21 43.13 6.32
C MET A 302 -27.67 44.11 5.28
N ALA A 303 -26.68 44.94 5.65
CA ALA A 303 -26.01 45.83 4.72
C ALA A 303 -25.23 45.05 3.66
N LEU A 304 -24.50 44.01 4.05
CA LEU A 304 -23.76 43.13 3.12
C LEU A 304 -24.68 42.42 2.13
N LEU A 305 -25.82 41.92 2.61
CA LEU A 305 -26.80 41.28 1.74
C LEU A 305 -27.41 42.28 0.74
N THR A 306 -27.61 43.52 1.17
CA THR A 306 -28.14 44.60 0.31
C THR A 306 -27.13 45.01 -0.76
N GLU A 307 -25.86 45.21 -0.39
CA GLU A 307 -24.76 45.52 -1.31
C GLU A 307 -24.60 44.42 -2.36
N PHE A 308 -24.53 43.17 -1.91
CA PHE A 308 -24.45 42.01 -2.80
C PHE A 308 -25.63 41.95 -3.79
N ALA A 309 -26.83 42.21 -3.31
CA ALA A 309 -28.03 42.17 -4.14
C ALA A 309 -28.04 43.27 -5.21
N GLN A 310 -27.52 44.45 -4.88
CA GLN A 310 -27.35 45.57 -5.84
C GLN A 310 -26.29 45.26 -6.89
N GLU A 311 -25.15 44.71 -6.50
CA GLU A 311 -24.07 44.35 -7.43
C GLU A 311 -24.49 43.26 -8.43
N ASN A 312 -25.34 42.32 -7.99
CA ASN A 312 -25.72 41.15 -8.77
C ASN A 312 -27.13 41.25 -9.40
N ASP A 313 -27.79 42.42 -9.32
CA ASP A 313 -29.15 42.67 -9.84
C ASP A 313 -30.16 41.61 -9.37
N THR A 314 -30.20 41.37 -8.05
CA THR A 314 -31.10 40.41 -7.41
C THR A 314 -32.05 41.09 -6.44
N GLN A 315 -33.26 40.54 -6.28
CA GLN A 315 -34.21 40.96 -5.27
C GLN A 315 -34.04 40.14 -4.00
N VAL A 316 -34.11 40.76 -2.83
CA VAL A 316 -34.02 40.04 -1.56
C VAL A 316 -35.38 40.01 -0.87
N TRP A 317 -35.88 38.81 -0.60
CA TRP A 317 -37.06 38.57 0.23
C TRP A 317 -36.59 38.06 1.59
N ILE A 318 -37.01 38.73 2.65
CA ILE A 318 -36.55 38.44 4.00
C ILE A 318 -37.78 38.26 4.90
N GLU A 319 -37.83 37.13 5.59
CA GLU A 319 -38.81 36.87 6.63
C GLU A 319 -38.34 37.47 7.96
N THR A 320 -39.12 38.38 8.54
CA THR A 320 -38.82 38.98 9.86
C THR A 320 -40.08 39.04 10.72
N VAL A 321 -39.90 39.06 12.05
CA VAL A 321 -41.00 39.18 13.03
C VAL A 321 -41.59 40.59 13.10
N SER A 322 -40.83 41.59 12.66
CA SER A 322 -41.29 42.96 12.51
C SER A 322 -40.46 43.65 11.43
N SER A 323 -41.10 44.55 10.68
CA SER A 323 -40.44 45.33 9.65
C SER A 323 -41.02 46.74 9.64
N GLY A 324 -40.15 47.75 9.66
CA GLY A 324 -40.54 49.14 9.44
C GLY A 324 -40.57 49.54 7.97
N ARG A 325 -40.41 48.59 7.03
CA ARG A 325 -40.40 48.88 5.59
C ARG A 325 -41.83 48.99 5.07
N GLU A 326 -42.11 50.03 4.30
CA GLU A 326 -43.42 50.25 3.66
C GLU A 326 -43.80 49.14 2.66
N THR A 327 -42.80 48.44 2.12
CA THR A 327 -42.97 47.32 1.19
C THR A 327 -43.14 45.96 1.89
N ALA A 328 -43.24 45.94 3.22
CA ALA A 328 -43.44 44.70 3.96
C ALA A 328 -44.83 44.12 3.73
N VAL A 329 -44.89 42.82 3.46
CA VAL A 329 -46.13 42.05 3.49
C VAL A 329 -46.30 41.50 4.91
N VAL A 330 -47.31 41.97 5.63
CA VAL A 330 -47.56 41.54 7.01
C VAL A 330 -48.56 40.39 7.00
N ILE A 331 -48.19 39.27 7.61
CA ILE A 331 -49.05 38.08 7.72
C ILE A 331 -49.42 37.88 9.20
N GLU A 332 -50.72 37.91 9.51
CA GLU A 332 -51.29 37.68 10.85
C GLU A 332 -52.41 36.64 10.76
N ASP A 333 -52.46 35.69 11.70
CA ASP A 333 -53.44 34.60 11.75
C ASP A 333 -53.64 33.87 10.40
N GLY A 334 -52.55 33.69 9.65
CA GLY A 334 -52.55 33.01 8.35
C GLY A 334 -53.09 33.84 7.18
N HIS A 335 -53.28 35.15 7.35
CA HIS A 335 -53.81 36.06 6.34
C HIS A 335 -52.90 37.28 6.16
N VAL A 336 -52.88 37.86 4.95
CA VAL A 336 -52.17 39.13 4.72
C VAL A 336 -52.97 40.26 5.39
N ALA A 337 -52.42 40.81 6.47
CA ALA A 337 -53.03 41.90 7.23
C ALA A 337 -52.82 43.27 6.54
N SER A 338 -51.68 43.44 5.86
CA SER A 338 -51.40 44.60 5.01
C SER A 338 -50.33 44.27 3.95
N GLY A 339 -50.53 44.78 2.74
CA GLY A 339 -49.61 44.68 1.61
C GLY A 339 -50.06 45.64 0.50
N LEU A 340 -49.13 46.20 -0.27
CA LEU A 340 -49.46 47.00 -1.46
C LEU A 340 -50.19 46.13 -2.50
N GLU A 341 -51.29 46.63 -3.07
CA GLU A 341 -51.80 46.14 -4.35
C GLU A 341 -50.64 46.16 -5.34
N ALA A 342 -50.38 45.03 -6.00
CA ALA A 342 -49.34 44.94 -7.01
C ALA A 342 -49.58 46.04 -8.06
N ALA A 343 -48.60 46.92 -8.23
CA ALA A 343 -48.58 47.85 -9.35
C ALA A 343 -48.64 47.05 -10.66
N GLU A 344 -49.56 47.41 -11.54
CA GLU A 344 -49.71 46.87 -12.91
C GLU A 344 -48.40 46.83 -13.70
#